data_AF-A0AAU5QQ14-F1
#
_entry.id   AF-A0AAU5QQ14-F1
#
_cell.length_a   1.000
_cell.length_b   1.000
_cell.length_c   1.000
_cell.angle_alpha   90.00
_cell.angle_beta   90.00
_cell.angle_gamma   90.00
#
_symmetry.space_group_name_H-M   'P 1'
#
loop_
_entity.id
_entity.type
_entity.pdbx_description
1 polymer ?
#
loop_
_entity_poly.entity_id
_entity_poly.type
_entity_poly.pdbx_seq_one_letter_code
_entity_poly.pdbx_strand_id
1 'polypeptide(L)' 'MQNAADILAWARNNAHWRRMPGAWEWLRDATLSTRQLADGLDAVSAAFAARPAPTTAATPPAPHPLGASRPAPARR' A
#
# COMPACT_ATOMS: atom_id res chain seq x y z
N MET A 1 -1.32 -16.72 -30.08
CA MET A 1 -1.03 -18.12 -29.71
C MET A 1 0.45 -18.35 -29.97
N GLN A 2 1.28 -18.56 -28.94
CA GLN A 2 2.72 -18.77 -29.11
C GLN A 2 2.94 -20.14 -29.78
N ASN A 3 3.55 -20.17 -30.96
CA ASN A 3 3.77 -21.40 -31.73
C ASN A 3 4.87 -22.23 -31.05
N ALA A 4 4.64 -23.53 -30.85
CA ALA A 4 5.59 -24.44 -30.19
C ALA A 4 6.98 -24.43 -30.86
N ALA A 5 7.05 -24.12 -32.17
CA ALA A 5 8.29 -23.96 -32.91
C ALA A 5 9.14 -22.78 -32.40
N ASP A 6 8.50 -21.64 -32.08
CA ASP A 6 9.20 -20.46 -31.55
C ASP A 6 9.76 -20.73 -30.15
N ILE A 7 9.03 -21.49 -29.32
CA ILE A 7 9.47 -21.90 -27.99
C ILE A 7 10.69 -22.83 -28.10
N LEU A 8 10.68 -23.78 -29.03
CA LEU A 8 11.80 -24.69 -29.27
C LEU A 8 13.03 -23.96 -29.82
N ALA A 9 12.84 -23.01 -30.74
CA ALA A 9 13.93 -22.19 -31.28
C ALA A 9 14.57 -21.32 -30.19
N TRP A 10 13.74 -20.68 -29.36
CA TRP A 10 14.21 -19.92 -28.21
C TRP A 10 14.97 -20.80 -27.21
N ALA A 11 14.43 -21.98 -26.87
CA ALA A 11 15.07 -22.90 -25.93
C ALA A 11 16.42 -23.41 -26.46
N ARG A 12 16.55 -23.64 -27.77
CA ARG A 12 17.81 -24.05 -28.40
C ARG A 12 18.84 -22.92 -28.35
N ASN A 13 18.46 -21.68 -28.66
CA ASN A 13 19.35 -20.51 -28.59
C ASN A 13 19.82 -20.22 -27.15
N ASN A 14 18.94 -20.46 -26.18
CA ASN A 14 19.21 -20.20 -24.76
C ASN A 14 19.71 -21.45 -24.01
N ALA A 15 20.01 -22.55 -24.70
CA ALA A 15 20.45 -23.80 -24.07
C ALA A 15 21.75 -23.65 -23.24
N HIS A 16 22.56 -22.61 -23.51
CA HIS A 16 23.75 -22.28 -22.75
C HIS A 16 23.45 -21.86 -21.30
N TRP A 17 22.22 -21.39 -21.01
CA TRP A 17 21.78 -21.05 -19.65
C TRP A 17 21.73 -22.28 -18.75
N ARG A 18 21.53 -23.48 -19.31
CA ARG A 18 21.59 -24.75 -18.57
C ARG A 18 23.00 -25.08 -18.05
N ARG A 19 24.04 -24.43 -18.59
CA ARG A 19 25.44 -24.64 -18.19
C ARG A 19 25.91 -23.63 -17.16
N MET A 20 25.09 -22.67 -16.75
CA MET A 20 25.43 -21.72 -15.69
C MET A 20 24.93 -22.26 -14.34
N PRO A 21 25.80 -22.90 -13.53
CA PRO A 21 25.42 -23.27 -12.18
C PRO A 21 25.13 -21.98 -11.41
N GLY A 22 24.05 -21.95 -10.62
CA GLY A 22 23.65 -20.77 -9.84
C GLY A 22 22.79 -19.74 -10.58
N ALA A 23 22.82 -19.65 -11.92
CA ALA A 23 21.98 -18.68 -12.64
C ALA A 23 20.49 -19.02 -12.56
N TRP A 24 20.15 -20.31 -12.60
CA TRP A 24 18.76 -20.76 -12.48
C TRP A 24 18.22 -20.59 -11.06
N GLU A 25 19.03 -20.87 -10.05
CA GLU A 25 18.68 -20.65 -8.64
C GLU A 25 18.52 -19.16 -8.35
N TRP A 26 19.46 -18.33 -8.80
CA TRP A 26 19.35 -16.88 -8.72
C TRP A 26 18.08 -16.36 -9.40
N LEU A 27 17.76 -16.83 -10.61
CA LEU A 27 16.55 -16.41 -11.32
C LEU A 27 15.28 -16.82 -10.59
N ARG A 28 15.26 -18.04 -10.03
CA ARG A 28 14.14 -18.53 -9.24
C ARG A 28 13.94 -17.70 -7.97
N ASP A 29 15.03 -17.41 -7.26
CA ASP A 29 14.99 -16.63 -6.02
C ASP A 29 14.61 -15.16 -6.27
N ALA A 30 15.10 -14.58 -7.37
CA ALA A 30 14.70 -13.25 -7.84
C ALA A 30 13.21 -13.20 -8.21
N THR A 31 12.70 -14.24 -8.87
CA THR A 31 11.26 -14.35 -9.21
C THR A 31 10.41 -14.48 -7.95
N LEU A 32 10.84 -15.29 -6.99
CA LEU A 32 10.14 -15.45 -5.71
C LEU A 32 10.10 -14.14 -4.93
N SER A 33 11.25 -13.45 -4.82
CA SER A 33 11.35 -12.17 -4.11
C SER A 33 10.47 -11.08 -4.75
N THR A 34 10.41 -11.06 -6.08
CA THR A 34 9.57 -10.11 -6.83
C THR A 34 8.08 -10.37 -6.60
N ARG A 35 7.66 -11.65 -6.54
CA ARG A 35 6.27 -12.00 -6.20
C ARG A 35 5.92 -11.60 -4.78
N GLN A 36 6.77 -11.90 -3.81
CA GLN A 36 6.56 -11.51 -2.41
C GLN A 36 6.46 -9.99 -2.27
N LEU A 37 7.27 -9.22 -3.00
CA LEU A 37 7.17 -7.77 -3.04
C LEU A 37 5.84 -7.29 -3.63
N ALA A 38 5.42 -7.87 -4.76
CA ALA A 38 4.14 -7.53 -5.39
C ALA A 38 2.96 -7.83 -4.47
N ASP A 39 2.94 -9.01 -3.83
CA ASP A 39 1.90 -9.41 -2.88
C ASP A 39 1.86 -8.48 -1.66
N GLY A 40 3.03 -8.08 -1.15
CA GLY A 40 3.13 -7.12 -0.05
C GLY A 40 2.61 -5.74 -0.43
N LEU A 41 2.91 -5.26 -1.64
CA LEU A 41 2.39 -3.99 -2.15
C LEU A 41 0.88 -4.02 -2.33
N ASP A 42 0.32 -5.12 -2.83
CA ASP A 42 -1.12 -5.30 -2.98
C ASP A 42 -1.84 -5.30 -1.61
N ALA A 43 -1.27 -6.02 -0.64
CA ALA A 43 -1.79 -6.02 0.73
C ALA A 43 -1.76 -4.64 1.40
N VAL A 44 -0.68 -3.87 1.21
CA VAL A 44 -0.58 -2.50 1.73
C VAL A 44 -1.58 -1.58 1.02
N SER A 45 -1.69 -1.68 -0.31
CA SER A 45 -2.66 -0.92 -1.11
C SER A 45 -4.09 -1.17 -0.62
N ALA A 46 -4.47 -2.43 -0.42
CA ALA A 46 -5.76 -2.81 0.11
C ALA A 46 -5.99 -2.27 1.53
N ALA A 47 -4.97 -2.31 2.41
CA ALA A 47 -5.07 -1.77 3.76
C ALA A 47 -5.26 -0.24 3.79
N PHE A 48 -4.61 0.49 2.88
CA PHE A 48 -4.83 1.93 2.73
C PHE A 48 -6.22 2.24 2.17
N ALA A 49 -6.68 1.49 1.17
CA ALA A 49 -8.00 1.65 0.59
C ALA A 49 -9.13 1.31 1.59
N ALA A 50 -8.90 0.33 2.47
CA ALA A 50 -9.84 -0.08 3.51
C ALA A 50 -9.83 0.84 4.74
N ARG A 51 -8.90 1.81 4.82
CA ARG A 51 -8.86 2.76 5.94
C ARG A 51 -10.16 3.57 5.96
N PRO A 52 -10.97 3.47 7.02
CA PRO A 52 -12.14 4.32 7.16
C PRO A 52 -11.67 5.78 7.17
N ALA A 53 -12.38 6.64 6.43
CA ALA A 53 -12.17 8.07 6.54
C ALA A 53 -12.27 8.46 8.03
N PRO A 54 -11.39 9.34 8.54
CA PRO A 54 -11.52 9.82 9.90
C PRO A 54 -12.93 10.39 10.04
N THR A 55 -13.75 9.77 10.88
CA THR A 55 -15.03 10.33 11.29
C THR A 55 -14.72 11.73 11.77
N THR A 56 -15.26 12.72 11.07
CA THR A 56 -15.17 14.12 11.47
C THR A 56 -15.70 14.16 12.89
N ALA A 57 -14.80 14.28 13.87
CA ALA A 57 -15.19 14.38 15.26
C ALA A 57 -16.14 15.56 15.35
N ALA A 58 -17.36 15.31 15.83
CA ALA A 58 -18.32 16.35 16.09
C ALA A 58 -17.63 17.47 16.86
N THR A 59 -17.73 18.70 16.33
CA THR A 59 -17.12 19.88 16.94
C THR A 59 -17.48 19.92 18.42
N PRO A 60 -16.50 20.04 19.33
CA PRO A 60 -16.82 20.18 20.75
C PRO A 60 -17.76 21.38 20.92
N PRO A 61 -18.82 21.27 21.74
CA PRO A 61 -19.76 22.38 21.92
C PRO A 61 -18.98 23.61 22.38
N ALA A 62 -19.21 24.74 21.70
CA ALA A 62 -18.54 25.99 22.01
C ALA A 62 -18.77 26.36 23.49
N PRO A 63 -17.76 26.91 24.18
CA PRO A 63 -17.94 27.43 25.54
C PRO A 63 -19.07 28.46 25.53
N HIS A 64 -20.11 28.21 26.33
CA HIS A 64 -21.19 29.18 26.50
C HIS A 64 -20.58 30.46 27.11
N PRO A 65 -20.84 31.66 26.53
CA PRO A 65 -20.41 32.89 27.17
C PRO A 65 -21.12 33.00 28.53
N LEU A 66 -20.34 33.02 29.60
CA LEU A 66 -20.82 33.39 30.93
C LEU A 66 -21.42 34.79 30.81
N GLY A 67 -22.74 34.84 30.94
CA GLY A 67 -23.54 36.04 30.79
C GLY A 67 -22.93 37.20 31.56
N ALA A 68 -22.89 38.33 30.87
CA ALA A 68 -22.40 39.63 31.28
C ALA A 68 -22.66 39.94 32.77
N SER A 69 -21.62 40.47 33.41
CA SER A 69 -21.66 41.16 34.69
C SER A 69 -22.94 41.96 34.86
N ARG A 70 -23.75 41.56 35.83
CA ARG A 70 -24.87 42.37 36.32
C ARG A 70 -24.29 43.65 36.93
N PRO A 71 -24.62 44.86 36.44
CA PRO A 71 -24.25 46.07 37.14
C PRO A 71 -25.03 46.12 38.46
N ALA A 72 -24.30 46.22 39.57
CA ALA A 72 -24.87 46.55 40.86
C ALA A 72 -25.33 48.02 40.83
N PRO A 73 -26.60 48.35 41.10
CA PRO A 73 -26.98 49.74 41.28
C PRO A 73 -26.40 50.26 42.60
N ALA A 74 -25.60 51.33 42.50
CA ALA A 74 -25.05 52.04 43.63
C ALA A 74 -26.08 53.02 44.24
N ARG A 75 -26.29 52.86 45.55
CA ARG A 75 -26.74 53.79 46.62
C ARG A 75 -27.95 54.73 46.41
N ARG A 76 -28.80 54.75 47.45
CA ARG A 76 -28.95 55.91 48.36
C ARG A 76 -29.26 55.45 49.77
#